data_AF-A0A2T7QFJ2-F1
#
_entry.id   AF-A0A2T7QFJ2-F1
#
_cell.length_a   1.000
_cell.length_b   1.000
_cell.length_c   1.000
_cell.angle_alpha   90.00
_cell.angle_beta   90.00
_cell.angle_gamma   90.00
#
_symmetry.space_group_name_H-M   'P 1'
#
loop_
_entity.id
_entity.type
_entity.pdbx_description
1 polymer ?
#
loop_
_entity_poly.entity_id
_entity_poly.type
_entity_poly.pdbx_seq_one_letter_code
_entity_poly.pdbx_strand_id
1 'polypeptide(L)'
;MNLQNLKKLFADYGCQKIYVKKLSPNDNSKNQVYLGGSFEILNILPIAEIKTEEAGDWNRERFKASIKFSWIGDDGNIYPAPNSQLILYPKYPEVRFSGFLAKCENPPSYLMTRRLADRLLFLSVSKAGIILGYVVAPDSEMAQEFNCIIADDEVGVFKVIELPQAVNNKEKLLVELYRIYQLNWITSKRLDRNGNILPCISSNCGGYTLEAELGITPNGYSEPDYLGWEVKQFGVKNFDRITTSVITLMTPEPTEGIYKTQGIEVFLNKYGYFDKTGREDRINFGGVHKVGLRHSLTNLELQLIGFDNASGKIRNSNGRIVLVDNQGNEAAAWSFASLLLHWNRKHNQACYVPSLSNKINERQYKYGNKVILGTGTDFQLFLKQMAIGNIYYDPGIKMENLSIKPKVKRRSQFRIRSLYLRNLYNNSEIVTLSQTNV
;
A
#
# COMPACT_ATOMS: atom_id res chain seq x y z
N MET A 1 -22.61 -24.73 -12.14
CA MET A 1 -21.13 -24.59 -12.18
C MET A 1 -20.55 -25.22 -10.91
N ASN A 2 -19.44 -25.97 -10.99
CA ASN A 2 -18.75 -26.56 -9.83
C ASN A 2 -17.44 -25.80 -9.50
N LEU A 3 -16.78 -26.11 -8.38
CA LEU A 3 -15.62 -25.36 -7.90
C LEU A 3 -14.42 -25.45 -8.85
N GLN A 4 -14.20 -26.59 -9.50
CA GLN A 4 -13.11 -26.76 -10.46
C GLN A 4 -13.29 -25.85 -11.68
N ASN A 5 -14.51 -25.77 -12.21
CA ASN A 5 -14.82 -24.88 -13.33
C ASN A 5 -14.69 -23.41 -12.94
N LEU A 6 -15.12 -23.03 -11.73
CA LEU A 6 -14.94 -21.66 -11.23
C LEU A 6 -13.46 -21.30 -11.06
N LYS A 7 -12.64 -22.21 -10.53
CA LYS A 7 -11.17 -22.02 -10.43
C LYS A 7 -10.54 -21.80 -11.80
N LYS A 8 -10.92 -22.61 -12.79
CA LYS A 8 -10.45 -22.47 -14.16
C LYS A 8 -10.85 -21.11 -14.75
N LEU A 9 -12.11 -20.71 -14.59
CA LEU A 9 -12.59 -19.43 -15.09
C LEU A 9 -11.81 -18.25 -14.48
N PHE A 10 -11.61 -18.22 -13.16
CA PHE A 10 -10.76 -17.21 -12.54
C PHE A 10 -9.33 -17.23 -13.09
N ALA A 11 -8.73 -18.41 -13.27
CA ALA A 11 -7.39 -18.52 -13.84
C ALA A 11 -7.31 -18.01 -15.29
N ASP A 12 -8.35 -18.26 -16.10
CA ASP A 12 -8.46 -17.78 -17.49
C ASP A 12 -8.55 -16.24 -17.54
N TYR A 13 -9.15 -15.60 -16.54
CA TYR A 13 -9.11 -14.14 -16.33
C TYR A 13 -7.81 -13.63 -15.66
N GLY A 14 -6.81 -14.51 -15.51
CA GLY A 14 -5.49 -14.18 -14.97
C GLY A 14 -5.47 -13.96 -13.46
N CYS A 15 -6.50 -14.37 -12.74
CA CYS A 15 -6.53 -14.28 -11.29
C CYS A 15 -5.51 -15.22 -10.63
N GLN A 16 -5.05 -14.85 -9.43
CA GLN A 16 -4.06 -15.61 -8.68
C GLN A 16 -4.62 -16.25 -7.41
N LYS A 17 -5.59 -15.61 -6.75
CA LYS A 17 -6.16 -16.05 -5.47
C LYS A 17 -7.67 -15.88 -5.48
N ILE A 18 -8.38 -16.84 -4.89
CA ILE A 18 -9.81 -16.73 -4.64
C ILE A 18 -10.02 -16.49 -3.15
N TYR A 19 -10.73 -15.43 -2.82
CA TYR A 19 -11.12 -15.04 -1.47
C TYR A 19 -12.57 -15.48 -1.26
N VAL A 20 -12.79 -16.37 -0.31
CA VAL A 20 -14.12 -16.93 -0.05
C VAL A 20 -14.63 -16.44 1.29
N LYS A 21 -15.76 -15.75 1.27
CA LYS A 21 -16.47 -15.32 2.46
C LYS A 21 -17.75 -16.14 2.63
N LYS A 22 -17.90 -16.76 3.79
CA LYS A 22 -19.19 -17.28 4.25
C LYS A 22 -20.09 -16.12 4.69
N LEU A 23 -21.22 -15.93 4.02
CA LEU A 23 -22.12 -14.81 4.23
C LEU A 23 -23.06 -15.07 5.41
N SER A 24 -23.18 -14.09 6.29
CA SER A 24 -24.19 -14.05 7.34
C SER A 24 -25.59 -13.76 6.74
N PRO A 25 -26.69 -13.97 7.48
CA PRO A 25 -28.03 -13.56 7.03
C PRO A 25 -28.13 -12.07 6.68
N ASN A 26 -27.34 -11.22 7.35
CA ASN A 26 -27.39 -9.78 7.12
C ASN A 26 -26.54 -9.35 5.92
N ASP A 27 -25.64 -10.19 5.41
CA ASP A 27 -24.83 -9.89 4.23
C ASP A 27 -25.69 -9.94 2.95
N ASN A 28 -26.35 -8.84 2.63
CA ASN A 28 -27.24 -8.70 1.49
C ASN A 28 -27.23 -7.26 0.96
N SER A 29 -27.89 -7.01 -0.15
CA SER A 29 -27.90 -5.70 -0.83
C SER A 29 -28.48 -4.58 0.04
N LYS A 30 -29.35 -4.88 1.00
CA LYS A 30 -29.97 -3.90 1.89
C LYS A 30 -29.04 -3.48 3.03
N ASN A 31 -28.45 -4.44 3.74
CA ASN A 31 -27.58 -4.13 4.89
C ASN A 31 -26.09 -4.00 4.52
N GLN A 32 -25.75 -4.29 3.27
CA GLN A 32 -24.38 -4.35 2.75
C GLN A 32 -23.63 -5.58 3.30
N VAL A 33 -22.65 -6.08 2.54
CA VAL A 33 -21.90 -7.29 2.92
C VAL A 33 -20.68 -6.89 3.75
N TYR A 34 -20.55 -7.38 4.97
CA TYR A 34 -19.42 -7.13 5.84
C TYR A 34 -18.14 -7.82 5.35
N LEU A 35 -17.10 -7.08 5.01
CA LEU A 35 -15.84 -7.62 4.47
C LEU A 35 -14.64 -7.55 5.44
N GLY A 36 -14.81 -7.01 6.65
CA GLY A 36 -13.74 -7.04 7.64
C GLY A 36 -13.84 -5.97 8.72
N GLY A 37 -13.13 -6.22 9.82
CA GLY A 37 -13.01 -5.36 11.00
C GLY A 37 -11.72 -4.53 11.03
N SER A 38 -11.09 -4.36 9.86
CA SER A 38 -9.97 -3.45 9.62
C SER A 38 -9.99 -2.96 8.16
N PHE A 39 -9.12 -2.01 7.81
CA PHE A 39 -8.97 -1.54 6.43
C PHE A 39 -7.97 -2.39 5.63
N GLU A 40 -7.56 -3.54 6.15
CA GLU A 40 -6.68 -4.51 5.48
C GLU A 40 -7.29 -5.05 4.18
N ILE A 41 -8.62 -5.09 4.06
CA ILE A 41 -9.27 -5.58 2.83
C ILE A 41 -8.95 -4.73 1.59
N LEU A 42 -8.56 -3.47 1.79
CA LEU A 42 -8.13 -2.58 0.71
C LEU A 42 -6.76 -3.01 0.14
N ASN A 43 -6.04 -3.87 0.84
CA ASN A 43 -4.80 -4.47 0.36
C ASN A 43 -5.05 -5.59 -0.66
N ILE A 44 -6.26 -6.16 -0.65
CA ILE A 44 -6.67 -7.25 -1.52
C ILE A 44 -7.49 -6.72 -2.69
N LEU A 45 -8.45 -5.84 -2.42
CA LEU A 45 -9.40 -5.36 -3.41
C LEU A 45 -8.91 -4.05 -4.02
N PRO A 46 -8.61 -3.98 -5.33
CA PRO A 46 -8.14 -2.76 -5.97
C PRO A 46 -9.21 -1.66 -5.94
N ILE A 47 -8.81 -0.49 -5.44
CA ILE A 47 -9.66 0.70 -5.32
C ILE A 47 -9.27 1.70 -6.39
N ALA A 48 -10.27 2.27 -7.06
CA ALA A 48 -10.06 3.32 -8.04
C ALA A 48 -9.95 4.71 -7.39
N GLU A 49 -10.82 5.00 -6.43
CA GLU A 49 -10.95 6.31 -5.80
C GLU A 49 -11.52 6.15 -4.39
N ILE A 50 -11.09 6.99 -3.45
CA ILE A 50 -11.68 7.10 -2.11
C ILE A 50 -12.25 8.51 -1.94
N LYS A 51 -13.56 8.61 -1.69
CA LYS A 51 -14.26 9.86 -1.38
C LYS A 51 -14.62 9.90 0.10
N THR A 52 -14.53 11.08 0.70
CA THR A 52 -15.10 11.34 2.01
C THR A 52 -16.59 11.67 1.87
N GLU A 53 -17.41 11.13 2.76
CA GLU A 53 -18.79 11.57 2.88
C GLU A 53 -18.97 12.11 4.28
N GLU A 54 -18.97 13.44 4.36
CA GLU A 54 -19.22 14.15 5.60
C GLU A 54 -20.66 13.91 6.04
N ALA A 55 -20.79 13.48 7.29
CA ALA A 55 -22.02 13.66 8.02
C ALA A 55 -21.58 14.41 9.27
N GLY A 56 -22.19 15.57 9.57
CA GLY A 56 -21.85 16.40 10.72
C GLY A 56 -21.95 15.74 12.11
N ASP A 57 -22.12 14.41 12.16
CA ASP A 57 -21.99 13.52 13.32
C ASP A 57 -20.99 12.38 12.99
N TRP A 58 -19.97 12.23 13.86
CA TRP A 58 -18.92 11.20 13.82
C TRP A 58 -19.45 9.76 13.68
N ASN A 59 -20.70 9.49 14.09
CA ASN A 59 -21.35 8.19 13.93
C ASN A 59 -21.59 7.79 12.47
N ARG A 60 -21.65 8.77 11.57
CA ARG A 60 -22.07 8.60 10.18
C ARG A 60 -20.95 8.83 9.18
N GLU A 61 -19.78 9.26 9.67
CA GLU A 61 -18.59 9.42 8.85
C GLU A 61 -18.20 8.11 8.20
N ARG A 62 -17.86 8.20 6.92
CA ARG A 62 -17.46 7.04 6.12
C ARG A 62 -16.62 7.50 4.94
N PHE A 63 -15.73 6.62 4.52
CA PHE A 63 -15.14 6.71 3.20
C PHE A 63 -15.93 5.82 2.24
N LYS A 64 -16.09 6.28 1.00
CA LYS A 64 -16.62 5.48 -0.11
C LYS A 64 -15.51 5.23 -1.10
N ALA A 65 -15.11 3.97 -1.22
CA ALA A 65 -14.10 3.51 -2.15
C ALA A 65 -14.75 2.85 -3.36
N SER A 66 -14.54 3.41 -4.55
CA SER A 66 -15.08 2.86 -5.79
C SER A 66 -14.23 1.68 -6.26
N ILE A 67 -14.87 0.60 -6.71
CA ILE A 67 -14.18 -0.61 -7.19
C ILE A 67 -14.71 -1.03 -8.56
N LYS A 68 -13.83 -1.59 -9.40
CA LYS A 68 -14.23 -2.21 -10.67
C LYS A 68 -14.67 -3.64 -10.39
N PHE A 69 -15.97 -3.89 -10.36
CA PHE A 69 -16.51 -5.20 -10.00
C PHE A 69 -17.49 -5.72 -11.04
N SER A 70 -17.43 -7.02 -11.27
CA SER A 70 -18.34 -7.76 -12.16
C SER A 70 -18.74 -9.09 -11.54
N TRP A 71 -19.98 -9.51 -11.75
CA TRP A 71 -20.44 -10.86 -11.44
C TRP A 71 -20.10 -11.83 -12.56
N ILE A 72 -19.71 -13.03 -12.19
CA ILE A 72 -19.74 -14.19 -13.07
C ILE A 72 -21.18 -14.74 -13.03
N GLY A 73 -21.79 -14.96 -14.19
CA GLY A 73 -23.07 -15.64 -14.31
C GLY A 73 -22.92 -17.15 -14.33
N ASP A 74 -24.04 -17.88 -14.15
CA ASP A 74 -24.06 -19.34 -14.24
C ASP A 74 -23.76 -19.87 -15.66
N ASP A 75 -23.89 -19.00 -16.65
CA ASP A 75 -23.49 -19.19 -18.05
C ASP A 75 -21.98 -18.95 -18.30
N GLY A 76 -21.23 -18.54 -17.26
CA GLY A 76 -19.81 -18.21 -17.33
C GLY A 76 -19.52 -16.81 -17.88
N ASN A 77 -20.53 -16.03 -18.26
CA ASN A 77 -20.35 -14.67 -18.75
C ASN A 77 -20.07 -13.69 -17.61
N ILE A 78 -19.43 -12.56 -17.94
CA ILE A 78 -19.08 -11.50 -16.99
C ILE A 78 -20.05 -10.34 -17.13
N TYR A 79 -20.71 -10.00 -16.03
CA TYR A 79 -21.71 -8.94 -15.94
C TYR A 79 -21.20 -7.80 -15.05
N PRO A 80 -20.85 -6.64 -15.65
CA PRO A 80 -20.38 -5.48 -14.88
C PRO A 80 -21.44 -4.98 -13.90
N ALA A 81 -21.01 -4.65 -12.68
CA ALA A 81 -21.83 -3.98 -11.67
C ALA A 81 -21.18 -2.62 -11.32
N PRO A 82 -21.42 -1.59 -12.15
CA PRO A 82 -20.62 -0.36 -12.18
C PRO A 82 -20.77 0.51 -10.92
N ASN A 83 -21.81 0.30 -10.12
CA ASN A 83 -22.07 1.06 -8.89
C ASN A 83 -21.47 0.40 -7.63
N SER A 84 -20.68 -0.65 -7.81
CA SER A 84 -20.01 -1.38 -6.74
C SER A 84 -19.02 -0.51 -5.99
N GLN A 85 -19.10 -0.55 -4.67
CA GLN A 85 -18.25 0.25 -3.80
C GLN A 85 -18.01 -0.43 -2.45
N LEU A 86 -16.90 -0.09 -1.81
CA LEU A 86 -16.63 -0.37 -0.41
C LEU A 86 -16.96 0.86 0.41
N ILE A 87 -17.65 0.67 1.53
CA ILE A 87 -17.96 1.69 2.53
C ILE A 87 -17.11 1.40 3.74
N LEU A 88 -16.25 2.33 4.10
CA LEU A 88 -15.30 2.19 5.19
C LEU A 88 -15.75 3.06 6.34
N TYR A 89 -16.09 2.43 7.44
CA TYR A 89 -16.46 3.11 8.68
C TYR A 89 -15.21 3.25 9.54
N PRO A 90 -14.71 4.47 9.81
CA PRO A 90 -13.50 4.63 10.61
C PRO A 90 -13.75 4.44 12.12
N LYS A 91 -14.97 4.74 12.59
CA LYS A 91 -15.39 4.62 14.00
C LYS A 91 -15.25 3.20 14.55
N TYR A 92 -15.80 2.24 13.82
CA TYR A 92 -15.57 0.82 13.98
C TYR A 92 -14.94 0.45 12.66
N PRO A 93 -13.62 0.18 12.59
CA PRO A 93 -12.89 0.03 11.33
C PRO A 93 -13.47 -1.12 10.52
N GLU A 94 -14.59 -0.88 9.87
CA GLU A 94 -15.45 -1.88 9.28
C GLU A 94 -15.57 -1.54 7.82
N VAL A 95 -15.41 -2.54 6.97
CA VAL A 95 -15.58 -2.37 5.54
C VAL A 95 -16.79 -3.15 5.10
N ARG A 96 -17.70 -2.48 4.40
CA ARG A 96 -18.89 -3.09 3.82
C ARG A 96 -18.91 -2.95 2.31
N PHE A 97 -19.30 -3.99 1.62
CA PHE A 97 -19.49 -4.01 0.18
C PHE A 97 -20.94 -3.68 -0.17
N SER A 98 -21.13 -2.72 -1.08
CA SER A 98 -22.43 -2.14 -1.44
C SER A 98 -22.50 -1.84 -2.94
N GLY A 99 -23.71 -1.57 -3.44
CA GLY A 99 -23.94 -1.19 -4.85
C GLY A 99 -23.76 -2.30 -5.89
N PHE A 100 -23.45 -3.51 -5.44
CA PHE A 100 -23.04 -4.64 -6.27
C PHE A 100 -24.15 -5.28 -7.12
N LEU A 101 -25.42 -4.90 -6.96
CA LEU A 101 -26.50 -5.32 -7.87
C LEU A 101 -26.96 -4.17 -8.78
N ALA A 102 -26.62 -2.92 -8.44
CA ALA A 102 -27.20 -1.76 -9.10
C ALA A 102 -26.60 -1.58 -10.50
N LYS A 103 -27.48 -1.47 -11.51
CA LYS A 103 -27.12 -1.38 -12.94
C LYS A 103 -26.33 -2.57 -13.48
N CYS A 104 -26.34 -3.69 -12.78
CA CYS A 104 -25.85 -4.96 -13.31
C CYS A 104 -26.93 -5.57 -14.18
N GLU A 105 -26.57 -6.09 -15.36
CA GLU A 105 -27.51 -6.68 -16.30
C GLU A 105 -28.06 -8.03 -15.79
N ASN A 106 -27.18 -8.92 -15.32
CA ASN A 106 -27.54 -10.21 -14.76
C ASN A 106 -26.98 -10.39 -13.33
N PRO A 107 -27.49 -9.64 -12.32
CA PRO A 107 -27.03 -9.76 -10.95
C PRO A 107 -27.59 -11.05 -10.30
N PRO A 108 -26.85 -11.67 -9.35
CA PRO A 108 -27.36 -12.80 -8.55
C PRO A 108 -28.35 -12.33 -7.47
N SER A 109 -29.40 -11.62 -7.89
CA SER A 109 -30.35 -10.93 -7.01
C SER A 109 -31.07 -11.89 -6.05
N TYR A 110 -31.42 -13.09 -6.52
CA TYR A 110 -32.10 -14.09 -5.69
C TYR A 110 -31.29 -14.43 -4.42
N LEU A 111 -29.98 -14.64 -4.57
CA LEU A 111 -29.10 -14.95 -3.44
C LEU A 111 -28.72 -13.69 -2.65
N MET A 112 -28.54 -12.55 -3.32
CA MET A 112 -27.95 -11.36 -2.70
C MET A 112 -28.96 -10.37 -2.08
N THR A 113 -30.26 -10.59 -2.24
CA THR A 113 -31.31 -9.73 -1.64
C THR A 113 -31.96 -10.31 -0.38
N ARG A 114 -31.72 -11.60 -0.09
CA ARG A 114 -32.40 -12.35 0.98
C ARG A 114 -31.56 -12.45 2.25
N ARG A 115 -32.24 -12.69 3.37
CA ARG A 115 -31.61 -13.08 4.64
C ARG A 115 -31.37 -14.59 4.68
N LEU A 116 -30.51 -15.08 3.79
CA LEU A 116 -30.13 -16.48 3.71
C LEU A 116 -28.75 -16.66 4.37
N ALA A 117 -28.63 -17.53 5.36
CA ALA A 117 -27.34 -17.83 5.97
C ALA A 117 -26.47 -18.67 5.02
N ASP A 118 -25.18 -18.66 5.26
CA ASP A 118 -24.23 -19.68 4.79
C ASP A 118 -24.02 -19.76 3.28
N ARG A 119 -24.52 -18.77 2.53
CA ARG A 119 -24.10 -18.54 1.13
C ARG A 119 -22.60 -18.31 1.10
N LEU A 120 -21.94 -18.77 0.04
CA LEU A 120 -20.52 -18.49 -0.17
C LEU A 120 -20.35 -17.44 -1.26
N LEU A 121 -19.64 -16.37 -0.92
CA LEU A 121 -19.21 -15.34 -1.86
C LEU A 121 -17.74 -15.58 -2.21
N PHE A 122 -17.47 -15.89 -3.47
CA PHE A 122 -16.15 -16.01 -4.05
C PHE A 122 -15.78 -14.68 -4.71
N LEU A 123 -14.62 -14.13 -4.36
CA LEU A 123 -14.05 -12.93 -4.96
C LEU A 123 -12.66 -13.23 -5.49
N SER A 124 -12.28 -12.60 -6.59
CA SER A 124 -10.95 -12.74 -7.16
C SER A 124 -10.55 -11.51 -7.95
N VAL A 125 -9.26 -11.19 -8.01
CA VAL A 125 -8.76 -10.00 -8.71
C VAL A 125 -8.02 -10.43 -9.97
N SER A 126 -8.51 -9.97 -11.13
CA SER A 126 -7.86 -10.20 -12.43
C SER A 126 -6.60 -9.36 -12.59
N LYS A 127 -5.72 -9.71 -13.54
CA LYS A 127 -4.52 -8.91 -13.88
C LYS A 127 -4.86 -7.48 -14.30
N ALA A 128 -6.06 -7.25 -14.82
CA ALA A 128 -6.55 -5.93 -15.22
C ALA A 128 -7.10 -5.10 -14.04
N GLY A 129 -7.07 -5.63 -12.81
CA GLY A 129 -7.60 -4.97 -11.61
C GLY A 129 -9.13 -4.98 -11.52
N ILE A 130 -9.82 -5.83 -12.30
CA ILE A 130 -11.26 -6.07 -12.16
C ILE A 130 -11.46 -7.16 -11.11
N ILE A 131 -12.32 -6.87 -10.13
CA ILE A 131 -12.77 -7.83 -9.12
C ILE A 131 -13.93 -8.64 -9.71
N LEU A 132 -13.76 -9.95 -9.78
CA LEU A 132 -14.76 -10.88 -10.23
C LEU A 132 -15.42 -11.54 -9.01
N GLY A 133 -16.75 -11.56 -8.99
CA GLY A 133 -17.53 -12.17 -7.92
C GLY A 133 -18.38 -13.32 -8.42
N TYR A 134 -18.53 -14.37 -7.61
CA TYR A 134 -19.51 -15.43 -7.81
C TYR A 134 -20.13 -15.80 -6.47
N VAL A 135 -21.43 -16.08 -6.42
CA VAL A 135 -22.12 -16.42 -5.18
C VAL A 135 -22.97 -17.67 -5.38
N VAL A 136 -22.94 -18.56 -4.38
CA VAL A 136 -23.70 -19.81 -4.42
C VAL A 136 -24.59 -19.98 -3.20
N ALA A 137 -25.64 -20.78 -3.37
CA ALA A 137 -26.53 -21.20 -2.30
C ALA A 137 -25.82 -22.16 -1.32
N PRO A 138 -26.21 -22.18 -0.04
CA PRO A 138 -25.57 -23.01 1.00
C PRO A 138 -25.65 -24.52 0.71
N ASP A 139 -26.68 -24.95 -0.01
CA ASP A 139 -26.97 -26.35 -0.36
C ASP A 139 -26.40 -26.77 -1.73
N SER A 140 -25.73 -25.86 -2.44
CA SER A 140 -25.14 -26.16 -3.74
C SER A 140 -23.97 -27.16 -3.66
N GLU A 141 -23.76 -27.91 -4.74
CA GLU A 141 -22.60 -28.81 -4.93
C GLU A 141 -21.28 -28.08 -4.62
N MET A 142 -21.10 -26.87 -5.17
CA MET A 142 -19.90 -26.07 -4.93
C MET A 142 -19.70 -25.69 -3.46
N ALA A 143 -20.79 -25.41 -2.72
CA ALA A 143 -20.68 -25.12 -1.29
C ALA A 143 -20.24 -26.36 -0.49
N GLN A 144 -20.74 -27.54 -0.86
CA GLN A 144 -20.31 -28.81 -0.28
C GLN A 144 -18.83 -29.09 -0.60
N GLU A 145 -18.42 -28.95 -1.87
CA GLU A 145 -17.03 -29.09 -2.30
C GLU A 145 -16.09 -28.15 -1.52
N PHE A 146 -16.46 -26.88 -1.38
CA PHE A 146 -15.66 -25.90 -0.65
C PHE A 146 -15.56 -26.22 0.85
N ASN A 147 -16.64 -26.67 1.48
CA ASN A 147 -16.64 -27.00 2.90
C ASN A 147 -15.77 -28.23 3.22
N CYS A 148 -15.47 -29.07 2.22
CA CYS A 148 -14.51 -30.17 2.35
C CYS A 148 -13.04 -29.73 2.21
N ILE A 149 -12.76 -28.49 1.79
CA ILE A 149 -11.40 -27.96 1.67
C ILE A 149 -10.90 -27.49 3.03
N ILE A 150 -9.74 -28.00 3.42
CA ILE A 150 -8.92 -27.40 4.48
C ILE A 150 -8.18 -26.23 3.82
N ALA A 151 -8.58 -25.01 4.15
CA ALA A 151 -7.86 -23.80 3.71
C ALA A 151 -6.79 -23.49 4.75
N ASP A 152 -5.53 -23.47 4.34
CA ASP A 152 -4.40 -23.20 5.24
C ASP A 152 -4.16 -21.70 5.45
N ASP A 153 -4.75 -20.85 4.60
CA ASP A 153 -4.57 -19.40 4.62
C ASP A 153 -5.90 -18.63 4.79
N GLU A 154 -5.87 -17.62 5.65
CA GLU A 154 -6.98 -16.68 5.89
C GLU A 154 -6.49 -15.23 5.84
N VAL A 155 -7.31 -14.34 5.30
CA VAL A 155 -7.10 -12.88 5.38
C VAL A 155 -8.38 -12.21 5.82
N GLY A 156 -8.39 -11.67 7.05
CA GLY A 156 -9.57 -11.07 7.65
C GLY A 156 -10.72 -12.08 7.76
N VAL A 157 -11.80 -11.84 7.02
CA VAL A 157 -13.00 -12.73 7.01
C VAL A 157 -13.02 -13.71 5.84
N PHE A 158 -11.94 -13.76 5.05
CA PHE A 158 -11.85 -14.57 3.85
C PHE A 158 -10.94 -15.77 4.09
N LYS A 159 -11.42 -16.94 3.68
CA LYS A 159 -10.55 -18.07 3.39
C LYS A 159 -9.91 -17.86 2.03
N VAL A 160 -8.63 -18.19 1.90
CA VAL A 160 -7.89 -18.01 0.64
C VAL A 160 -7.67 -19.35 -0.02
N ILE A 161 -7.98 -19.42 -1.31
CA ILE A 161 -7.57 -20.52 -2.18
C ILE A 161 -6.58 -19.96 -3.19
N GLU A 162 -5.33 -20.40 -3.09
CA GLU A 162 -4.32 -20.13 -4.11
C GLU A 162 -4.68 -20.86 -5.41
N LEU A 163 -4.67 -20.15 -6.53
CA LEU A 163 -4.73 -20.80 -7.84
C LEU A 163 -3.34 -21.34 -8.19
N PRO A 164 -3.22 -22.44 -8.95
CA PRO A 164 -1.95 -23.16 -9.17
C PRO A 164 -0.78 -22.29 -9.68
N GLN A 165 -1.05 -21.12 -10.26
CA GLN A 165 -0.02 -20.19 -10.71
C GLN A 165 0.66 -19.39 -9.56
N ALA A 166 0.07 -19.32 -8.37
CA ALA A 166 0.42 -18.33 -7.32
C ALA A 166 1.12 -18.91 -6.06
N VAL A 167 0.99 -20.20 -5.78
CA VAL A 167 1.54 -20.89 -4.58
C VAL A 167 3.06 -20.69 -4.41
N ASN A 168 3.78 -20.32 -5.47
CA ASN A 168 5.24 -20.23 -5.50
C ASN A 168 5.78 -18.77 -5.46
N ASN A 169 4.97 -17.74 -5.20
CA ASN A 169 5.48 -16.36 -5.33
C ASN A 169 6.45 -15.94 -4.21
N LYS A 170 6.19 -16.31 -2.94
CA LYS A 170 7.12 -16.04 -1.81
C LYS A 170 8.41 -16.84 -2.00
N GLU A 171 8.30 -18.13 -2.31
CA GLU A 171 9.46 -18.99 -2.59
C GLU A 171 10.27 -18.45 -3.77
N LYS A 172 9.67 -18.17 -4.92
CA LYS A 172 10.34 -17.53 -6.07
C LYS A 172 11.09 -16.25 -5.68
N LEU A 173 10.47 -15.38 -4.87
CA LEU A 173 11.14 -14.18 -4.38
C LEU A 173 12.38 -14.54 -3.55
N LEU A 174 12.27 -15.47 -2.61
CA LEU A 174 13.40 -15.89 -1.77
C LEU A 174 14.51 -16.58 -2.58
N VAL A 175 14.15 -17.37 -3.59
CA VAL A 175 15.07 -18.00 -4.54
C VAL A 175 15.86 -16.94 -5.31
N GLU A 176 15.17 -15.97 -5.91
CA GLU A 176 15.84 -14.91 -6.67
C GLU A 176 16.70 -14.02 -5.76
N LEU A 177 16.23 -13.67 -4.57
CA LEU A 177 17.03 -12.91 -3.61
C LEU A 177 18.26 -13.71 -3.16
N TYR A 178 18.15 -15.04 -3.02
CA TYR A 178 19.31 -15.89 -2.71
C TYR A 178 20.30 -15.88 -3.88
N ARG A 179 19.85 -16.01 -5.13
CA ARG A 179 20.71 -15.86 -6.32
C ARG A 179 21.43 -14.50 -6.31
N ILE A 180 20.71 -13.42 -6.06
CA ILE A 180 21.27 -12.05 -6.02
C ILE A 180 22.30 -11.90 -4.89
N TYR A 181 22.02 -12.47 -3.72
CA TYR A 181 22.98 -12.52 -2.62
C TYR A 181 24.29 -13.23 -3.02
N GLN A 182 24.20 -14.34 -3.76
CA GLN A 182 25.36 -15.12 -4.23
C GLN A 182 26.22 -14.36 -5.25
N LEU A 183 25.64 -13.42 -6.02
CA LEU A 183 26.40 -12.56 -6.95
C LEU A 183 27.40 -11.63 -6.24
N ASN A 184 27.29 -11.45 -4.93
CA ASN A 184 28.20 -10.65 -4.13
C ASN A 184 28.18 -9.18 -4.56
N TRP A 185 29.30 -8.60 -5.02
CA TRP A 185 29.35 -7.20 -5.47
C TRP A 185 28.84 -7.08 -6.90
N ILE A 186 27.75 -6.35 -7.07
CA ILE A 186 27.10 -6.12 -8.36
C ILE A 186 27.34 -4.67 -8.79
N THR A 187 27.82 -4.48 -10.01
CA THR A 187 27.95 -3.15 -10.62
C THR A 187 26.60 -2.46 -10.76
N SER A 188 26.56 -1.19 -10.35
CA SER A 188 25.34 -0.39 -10.24
C SER A 188 24.68 -0.17 -11.60
N LYS A 189 23.42 -0.62 -11.71
CA LYS A 189 22.63 -0.57 -12.95
C LYS A 189 21.17 -0.26 -12.68
N ARG A 190 20.43 0.02 -13.75
CA ARG A 190 18.97 0.15 -13.76
C ARG A 190 18.43 -0.35 -15.09
N LEU A 191 17.16 -0.70 -15.14
CA LEU A 191 16.49 -0.99 -16.40
C LEU A 191 15.81 0.27 -16.95
N ASP A 192 15.74 0.38 -18.28
CA ASP A 192 14.79 1.27 -18.95
C ASP A 192 13.41 0.59 -19.09
N ARG A 193 12.45 1.28 -19.73
CA ARG A 193 11.09 0.77 -19.93
C ARG A 193 11.03 -0.47 -20.82
N ASN A 194 12.04 -0.69 -21.65
CA ASN A 194 12.15 -1.82 -22.58
C ASN A 194 12.96 -2.98 -21.97
N GLY A 195 13.47 -2.83 -20.74
CA GLY A 195 14.32 -3.83 -20.08
C GLY A 195 15.79 -3.75 -20.45
N ASN A 196 16.25 -2.70 -21.14
CA ASN A 196 17.67 -2.53 -21.43
C ASN A 196 18.42 -2.06 -20.18
N ILE A 197 19.64 -2.57 -19.99
CA ILE A 197 20.51 -2.21 -18.88
C ILE A 197 21.16 -0.84 -19.15
N LEU A 198 21.03 0.07 -18.18
CA LEU A 198 21.69 1.37 -18.17
C LEU A 198 22.57 1.52 -16.93
N PRO A 199 23.71 2.24 -17.02
CA PRO A 199 24.50 2.56 -15.84
C PRO A 199 23.71 3.45 -14.88
N CYS A 200 23.97 3.29 -13.59
CA CYS A 200 23.35 4.10 -12.54
C CYS A 200 24.41 4.64 -11.58
N ILE A 201 24.46 5.97 -11.39
CA ILE A 201 25.45 6.62 -10.52
C ILE A 201 24.85 7.45 -9.37
N SER A 202 23.53 7.55 -9.29
CA SER A 202 22.81 8.26 -8.24
C SER A 202 22.85 7.53 -6.89
N SER A 203 22.40 8.21 -5.82
CA SER A 203 22.41 7.64 -4.47
C SER A 203 21.37 6.53 -4.26
N ASN A 204 20.30 6.51 -5.06
CA ASN A 204 19.23 5.51 -5.01
C ASN A 204 19.49 4.27 -5.89
N CYS A 205 20.66 4.15 -6.51
CA CYS A 205 20.95 3.01 -7.40
C CYS A 205 20.99 1.64 -6.71
N GLY A 206 21.07 1.58 -5.38
CA GLY A 206 20.97 0.31 -4.66
C GLY A 206 19.59 -0.35 -4.85
N GLY A 207 18.52 0.46 -4.88
CA GLY A 207 17.17 0.00 -5.23
C GLY A 207 17.08 -0.39 -6.71
N TYR A 208 17.51 0.50 -7.61
CA TYR A 208 17.47 0.21 -9.05
C TYR A 208 18.28 -1.01 -9.48
N THR A 209 19.41 -1.28 -8.82
CA THR A 209 20.23 -2.45 -9.11
C THR A 209 19.51 -3.72 -8.67
N LEU A 210 18.81 -3.68 -7.52
CA LEU A 210 18.01 -4.81 -7.04
C LEU A 210 16.82 -5.07 -7.96
N GLU A 211 16.10 -4.02 -8.33
CA GLU A 211 15.00 -4.07 -9.31
C GLU A 211 15.48 -4.66 -10.64
N ALA A 212 16.64 -4.21 -11.14
CA ALA A 212 17.21 -4.72 -12.38
C ALA A 212 17.58 -6.20 -12.31
N GLU A 213 18.11 -6.67 -11.19
CA GLU A 213 18.38 -8.10 -10.97
C GLU A 213 17.12 -8.95 -10.89
N LEU A 214 16.00 -8.38 -10.42
CA LEU A 214 14.69 -9.02 -10.39
C LEU A 214 13.91 -8.88 -11.72
N GLY A 215 14.48 -8.20 -12.72
CA GLY A 215 13.83 -7.96 -14.02
C GLY A 215 12.71 -6.92 -13.98
N ILE A 216 12.67 -6.05 -12.96
CA ILE A 216 11.63 -5.05 -12.75
C ILE A 216 11.96 -3.79 -13.55
N THR A 217 11.12 -3.45 -14.51
CA THR A 217 11.26 -2.22 -15.31
C THR A 217 10.54 -1.04 -14.64
N PRO A 218 10.99 0.21 -14.87
CA PRO A 218 10.31 1.37 -14.31
C PRO A 218 8.87 1.48 -14.79
N ASN A 219 7.91 1.30 -13.88
CA ASN A 219 6.50 1.55 -14.13
C ASN A 219 6.02 2.77 -13.32
N GLY A 220 5.07 3.53 -13.87
CA GLY A 220 4.50 4.72 -13.21
C GLY A 220 3.35 4.39 -12.26
N TYR A 221 3.13 3.11 -11.95
CA TYR A 221 1.98 2.63 -11.21
C TYR A 221 2.36 2.29 -9.79
N SER A 222 1.45 2.56 -8.85
CA SER A 222 1.66 2.26 -7.43
C SER A 222 1.36 0.78 -7.11
N GLU A 223 1.85 -0.16 -7.91
CA GLU A 223 1.68 -1.61 -7.69
C GLU A 223 2.90 -2.22 -6.96
N PRO A 224 2.78 -3.41 -6.34
CA PRO A 224 3.92 -4.16 -5.84
C PRO A 224 4.92 -4.52 -6.95
N ASP A 225 6.20 -4.55 -6.60
CA ASP A 225 7.30 -4.58 -7.57
C ASP A 225 7.55 -5.98 -8.18
N TYR A 226 7.46 -7.06 -7.39
CA TYR A 226 7.78 -8.42 -7.82
C TYR A 226 6.81 -9.46 -7.27
N LEU A 227 6.04 -10.11 -8.16
CA LEU A 227 5.11 -11.20 -7.80
C LEU A 227 4.15 -10.86 -6.63
N GLY A 228 3.73 -9.60 -6.53
CA GLY A 228 2.85 -9.12 -5.45
C GLY A 228 3.56 -8.57 -4.20
N TRP A 229 4.90 -8.58 -4.17
CA TRP A 229 5.73 -8.00 -3.11
C TRP A 229 6.31 -6.66 -3.52
N GLU A 230 6.17 -5.65 -2.65
CA GLU A 230 6.96 -4.41 -2.74
C GLU A 230 8.37 -4.70 -2.19
N VAL A 231 9.40 -4.52 -3.03
CA VAL A 231 10.78 -4.84 -2.70
C VAL A 231 11.55 -3.55 -2.45
N LYS A 232 12.01 -3.34 -1.22
CA LYS A 232 12.73 -2.13 -0.82
C LYS A 232 14.15 -2.44 -0.39
N GLN A 233 15.12 -1.94 -1.15
CA GLN A 233 16.51 -1.92 -0.71
C GLN A 233 16.74 -0.86 0.38
N PHE A 234 17.55 -1.17 1.38
CA PHE A 234 18.05 -0.19 2.34
C PHE A 234 19.53 -0.38 2.67
N GLY A 235 20.27 0.72 2.82
CA GLY A 235 21.71 0.68 3.06
C GLY A 235 22.04 0.39 4.53
N VAL A 236 23.01 -0.47 4.79
CA VAL A 236 23.54 -0.79 6.13
C VAL A 236 25.06 -0.57 6.19
N LYS A 237 25.62 -0.49 7.41
CA LYS A 237 27.09 -0.44 7.59
C LYS A 237 27.74 -1.82 7.53
N ASN A 238 27.02 -2.83 8.03
CA ASN A 238 27.35 -4.25 7.97
C ASN A 238 26.05 -5.05 8.08
N PHE A 239 26.08 -6.33 7.71
CA PHE A 239 24.88 -7.17 7.71
C PHE A 239 24.43 -7.64 9.09
N ASP A 240 25.23 -7.43 10.13
CA ASP A 240 24.83 -7.73 11.52
C ASP A 240 23.92 -6.65 12.12
N ARG A 241 23.93 -5.44 11.56
CA ARG A 241 23.20 -4.27 12.08
C ARG A 241 22.14 -3.75 11.12
N ILE A 242 21.18 -4.61 10.78
CA ILE A 242 20.09 -4.30 9.85
C ILE A 242 18.93 -3.50 10.47
N THR A 243 18.98 -3.22 11.78
CA THR A 243 17.90 -2.53 12.52
C THR A 243 18.10 -1.01 12.66
N THR A 244 19.24 -0.46 12.24
CA THR A 244 19.56 0.97 12.47
C THR A 244 19.24 1.92 11.32
N SER A 245 18.92 1.39 10.14
CA SER A 245 18.79 2.18 8.92
C SER A 245 17.48 2.94 8.86
N VAL A 246 17.48 4.10 8.20
CA VAL A 246 16.26 4.88 7.95
C VAL A 246 15.73 4.55 6.55
N ILE A 247 14.50 4.06 6.50
CA ILE A 247 13.82 3.60 5.30
C ILE A 247 12.73 4.60 4.94
N THR A 248 12.67 4.97 3.67
CA THR A 248 11.54 5.73 3.12
C THR A 248 10.41 4.76 2.84
N LEU A 249 9.27 4.99 3.48
CA LEU A 249 8.08 4.17 3.29
C LEU A 249 7.36 4.59 2.00
N MET A 250 7.02 5.87 1.91
CA MET A 250 6.32 6.46 0.77
C MET A 250 6.68 7.93 0.60
N THR A 251 6.38 8.48 -0.59
CA THR A 251 6.65 9.88 -0.93
C THR A 251 5.44 10.61 -1.55
N PRO A 252 4.29 10.65 -0.87
CA PRO A 252 3.11 11.34 -1.37
C PRO A 252 3.29 12.86 -1.28
N GLU A 253 2.81 13.58 -2.29
CA GLU A 253 2.80 15.04 -2.28
C GLU A 253 1.60 15.57 -1.45
N PRO A 254 1.72 16.75 -0.80
CA PRO A 254 0.59 17.36 -0.11
C PRO A 254 -0.63 17.54 -1.02
N THR A 255 -1.80 17.18 -0.51
CA THR A 255 -3.09 17.34 -1.18
C THR A 255 -3.73 18.69 -0.91
N GLU A 256 -3.33 19.37 0.16
CA GLU A 256 -3.95 20.59 0.69
C GLU A 256 -2.89 21.53 1.33
N GLY A 257 -3.36 22.66 1.90
CA GLY A 257 -2.52 23.70 2.50
C GLY A 257 -1.88 24.64 1.48
N ILE A 258 -1.11 25.62 1.97
CA ILE A 258 -0.42 26.64 1.16
C ILE A 258 0.40 26.01 0.04
N TYR A 259 1.08 24.89 0.33
CA TYR A 259 1.82 24.10 -0.65
C TYR A 259 1.02 23.79 -1.92
N LYS A 260 -0.25 23.39 -1.76
CA LYS A 260 -1.12 23.02 -2.88
C LYS A 260 -1.85 24.24 -3.45
N THR A 261 -2.42 25.09 -2.60
CA THR A 261 -3.33 26.16 -3.02
C THR A 261 -2.62 27.38 -3.57
N GLN A 262 -1.45 27.74 -3.01
CA GLN A 262 -0.64 28.89 -3.45
C GLN A 262 0.62 28.44 -4.21
N GLY A 263 0.94 27.16 -4.16
CA GLY A 263 2.05 26.55 -4.88
C GLY A 263 3.33 26.42 -4.07
N ILE A 264 4.21 25.55 -4.55
CA ILE A 264 5.44 25.17 -3.86
C ILE A 264 6.44 26.32 -3.69
N GLU A 265 6.48 27.28 -4.61
CA GLU A 265 7.41 28.43 -4.52
C GLU A 265 7.01 29.34 -3.36
N VAL A 266 5.73 29.66 -3.23
CA VAL A 266 5.19 30.44 -2.10
C VAL A 266 5.45 29.71 -0.79
N PHE A 267 5.21 28.40 -0.75
CA PHE A 267 5.52 27.57 0.40
C PHE A 267 7.01 27.64 0.81
N LEU A 268 7.93 27.53 -0.16
CA LEU A 268 9.37 27.59 0.11
C LEU A 268 9.82 28.97 0.55
N ASN A 269 9.30 30.03 -0.04
CA ASN A 269 9.61 31.40 0.39
C ASN A 269 9.11 31.68 1.81
N LYS A 270 7.97 31.10 2.20
CA LYS A 270 7.38 31.31 3.53
C LYS A 270 8.01 30.43 4.62
N TYR A 271 8.28 29.16 4.33
CA TYR A 271 8.65 28.17 5.34
C TYR A 271 10.02 27.51 5.13
N GLY A 272 10.66 27.78 4.00
CA GLY A 272 12.02 27.33 3.71
C GLY A 272 13.09 28.19 4.38
N TYR A 273 14.34 27.77 4.21
CA TYR A 273 15.51 28.45 4.73
C TYR A 273 16.64 28.42 3.70
N PHE A 274 17.50 29.44 3.71
CA PHE A 274 18.69 29.47 2.85
C PHE A 274 19.65 28.32 3.19
N ASP A 275 20.39 27.85 2.19
CA ASP A 275 21.36 26.77 2.36
C ASP A 275 22.40 27.10 3.45
N LYS A 276 22.59 26.17 4.39
CA LYS A 276 23.50 26.33 5.53
C LYS A 276 24.91 25.81 5.27
N THR A 277 25.16 25.27 4.08
CA THR A 277 26.44 24.68 3.67
C THR A 277 27.15 25.49 2.58
N GLY A 278 26.73 26.74 2.39
CA GLY A 278 27.37 27.69 1.47
C GLY A 278 26.97 27.56 0.01
N ARG A 279 25.87 26.87 -0.31
CA ARG A 279 25.35 26.84 -1.69
C ARG A 279 24.47 28.06 -1.91
N GLU A 280 25.00 29.01 -2.67
CA GLU A 280 24.29 30.23 -3.06
C GLU A 280 23.02 29.93 -3.87
N ASP A 281 22.13 30.92 -3.93
CA ASP A 281 20.97 30.92 -4.82
C ASP A 281 20.03 29.71 -4.62
N ARG A 282 19.83 29.32 -3.35
CA ARG A 282 19.06 28.13 -2.98
C ARG A 282 18.26 28.28 -1.69
N ILE A 283 16.97 27.92 -1.77
CA ILE A 283 16.08 27.73 -0.62
C ILE A 283 15.86 26.23 -0.40
N ASN A 284 15.96 25.79 0.84
CA ASN A 284 15.72 24.42 1.27
C ASN A 284 14.52 24.36 2.20
N PHE A 285 13.81 23.24 2.13
CA PHE A 285 12.83 22.84 3.14
C PHE A 285 13.09 21.38 3.47
N GLY A 286 13.61 21.15 4.67
CA GLY A 286 14.08 19.86 5.12
C GLY A 286 14.32 19.83 6.62
N GLY A 287 14.54 18.62 7.13
CA GLY A 287 14.64 18.35 8.56
C GLY A 287 13.56 17.37 9.01
N VAL A 288 13.74 16.76 10.18
CA VAL A 288 12.84 15.72 10.68
C VAL A 288 11.70 16.36 11.46
N HIS A 289 10.49 16.30 10.91
CA HIS A 289 9.26 16.72 11.56
C HIS A 289 8.58 15.51 12.23
N LYS A 290 8.36 15.60 13.53
CA LYS A 290 7.66 14.60 14.34
C LYS A 290 6.35 15.17 14.88
N VAL A 291 5.38 14.29 15.10
CA VAL A 291 4.06 14.67 15.63
C VAL A 291 4.20 15.38 16.98
N GLY A 292 3.52 16.52 17.12
CA GLY A 292 3.49 17.31 18.36
C GLY A 292 4.78 18.08 18.66
N LEU A 293 5.79 18.01 17.79
CA LEU A 293 7.05 18.73 17.96
C LEU A 293 7.20 19.83 16.90
N ARG A 294 7.39 21.07 17.36
CA ARG A 294 7.70 22.19 16.49
C ARG A 294 9.15 22.12 16.02
N HIS A 295 9.33 22.15 14.71
CA HIS A 295 10.65 22.07 14.09
C HIS A 295 11.34 23.45 14.10
N SER A 296 12.55 23.53 14.64
CA SER A 296 13.23 24.80 14.92
C SER A 296 13.62 25.60 13.67
N LEU A 297 13.83 24.95 12.52
CA LEU A 297 14.25 25.65 11.30
C LEU A 297 13.09 26.24 10.51
N THR A 298 11.94 25.57 10.56
CA THR A 298 10.79 25.90 9.72
C THR A 298 9.66 26.52 10.55
N ASN A 299 9.76 26.47 11.88
CA ASN A 299 8.72 26.84 12.84
C ASN A 299 7.37 26.14 12.63
N LEU A 300 7.39 25.00 11.93
CA LEU A 300 6.21 24.19 11.65
C LEU A 300 6.11 23.02 12.62
N GLU A 301 4.89 22.71 13.03
CA GLU A 301 4.56 21.55 13.84
C GLU A 301 3.79 20.55 12.99
N LEU A 302 4.15 19.27 13.09
CA LEU A 302 3.43 18.19 12.43
C LEU A 302 2.31 17.70 13.36
N GLN A 303 1.09 17.62 12.85
CA GLN A 303 -0.08 17.22 13.62
C GLN A 303 -0.88 16.13 12.88
N LEU A 304 -1.61 15.33 13.65
CA LEU A 304 -2.55 14.33 13.15
C LEU A 304 -3.97 14.78 13.48
N ILE A 305 -4.62 15.46 12.54
CA ILE A 305 -5.98 15.93 12.70
C ILE A 305 -6.95 14.78 12.39
N GLY A 306 -7.92 14.54 13.26
CA GLY A 306 -8.91 13.48 13.07
C GLY A 306 -8.43 12.07 13.40
N PHE A 307 -7.28 11.90 14.05
CA PHE A 307 -6.81 10.62 14.58
C PHE A 307 -6.76 10.66 16.11
N ASP A 308 -7.40 9.69 16.76
CA ASP A 308 -7.39 9.56 18.21
C ASP A 308 -6.27 8.60 18.62
N ASN A 309 -5.22 9.15 19.23
CA ASN A 309 -4.04 8.39 19.64
C ASN A 309 -4.36 7.34 20.72
N ALA A 310 -5.34 7.59 21.59
CA ALA A 310 -5.64 6.68 22.70
C ALA A 310 -6.31 5.40 22.19
N SER A 311 -7.29 5.52 21.28
CA SER A 311 -7.92 4.35 20.66
C SER A 311 -7.18 3.83 19.43
N GLY A 312 -6.30 4.64 18.84
CA GLY A 312 -5.60 4.35 17.59
C GLY A 312 -6.51 4.34 16.37
N LYS A 313 -7.61 5.10 16.40
CA LYS A 313 -8.65 5.11 15.35
C LYS A 313 -8.75 6.46 14.65
N ILE A 314 -9.15 6.41 13.38
CA ILE A 314 -9.59 7.61 12.65
C ILE A 314 -10.98 8.01 13.18
N ARG A 315 -11.12 9.27 13.59
CA ARG A 315 -12.35 9.87 14.13
C ARG A 315 -12.98 10.91 13.21
N ASN A 316 -12.22 11.38 12.22
CA ASN A 316 -12.67 12.31 11.20
C ASN A 316 -12.29 11.77 9.81
N SER A 317 -13.25 11.56 8.90
CA SER A 317 -12.97 11.16 7.52
C SER A 317 -12.20 12.22 6.72
N ASN A 318 -12.33 13.50 7.08
CA ASN A 318 -11.48 14.60 6.59
C ASN A 318 -10.20 14.78 7.41
N GLY A 319 -9.88 13.77 8.24
CA GLY A 319 -8.63 13.72 8.96
C GLY A 319 -7.44 13.78 8.00
N ARG A 320 -6.35 14.34 8.49
CA ARG A 320 -5.18 14.66 7.69
C ARG A 320 -3.93 14.72 8.55
N ILE A 321 -2.81 14.41 7.93
CA ILE A 321 -1.49 14.77 8.43
C ILE A 321 -1.26 16.21 7.99
N VAL A 322 -0.87 17.12 8.90
CA VAL A 322 -0.73 18.53 8.56
C VAL A 322 0.53 19.13 9.17
N LEU A 323 1.18 20.02 8.43
CA LEU A 323 2.17 20.95 8.94
C LEU A 323 1.51 22.29 9.22
N VAL A 324 1.55 22.74 10.47
CA VAL A 324 0.89 23.98 10.92
C VAL A 324 1.94 24.98 11.41
N ASP A 325 1.80 26.24 11.01
CA ASP A 325 2.66 27.32 11.52
C ASP A 325 2.21 27.84 12.90
N ASN A 326 2.82 28.91 13.39
CA ASN A 326 2.49 29.47 14.71
C ASN A 326 1.23 30.35 14.70
N GLN A 327 0.71 30.72 13.52
CA GLN A 327 -0.58 31.41 13.39
C GLN A 327 -1.74 30.44 13.13
N GLY A 328 -1.47 29.13 13.08
CA GLY A 328 -2.48 28.11 12.79
C GLY A 328 -2.74 27.90 11.29
N ASN A 329 -1.92 28.44 10.39
CA ASN A 329 -2.09 28.19 8.97
C ASN A 329 -1.56 26.81 8.59
N GLU A 330 -2.30 26.09 7.75
CA GLU A 330 -1.85 24.83 7.18
C GLU A 330 -0.84 25.08 6.05
N ALA A 331 0.43 24.87 6.36
CA ALA A 331 1.52 25.00 5.40
C ALA A 331 1.43 23.92 4.31
N ALA A 332 1.16 22.68 4.71
CA ALA A 332 0.96 21.53 3.84
C ALA A 332 0.13 20.47 4.56
N ALA A 333 -0.77 19.80 3.85
CA ALA A 333 -1.58 18.72 4.40
C ALA A 333 -1.72 17.54 3.45
N TRP A 334 -1.87 16.34 4.02
CA TRP A 334 -2.14 15.09 3.32
C TRP A 334 -3.41 14.46 3.91
N SER A 335 -4.47 14.39 3.13
CA SER A 335 -5.73 13.78 3.58
C SER A 335 -5.55 12.28 3.83
N PHE A 336 -6.24 11.75 4.85
CA PHE A 336 -6.24 10.32 5.13
C PHE A 336 -6.78 9.51 3.95
N ALA A 337 -7.77 10.03 3.21
CA ALA A 337 -8.30 9.37 2.01
C ALA A 337 -7.20 9.14 0.95
N SER A 338 -6.38 10.16 0.68
CA SER A 338 -5.26 10.05 -0.26
C SER A 338 -4.20 9.08 0.24
N LEU A 339 -3.80 9.20 1.50
CA LEU A 339 -2.76 8.34 2.08
C LEU A 339 -3.20 6.87 2.18
N LEU A 340 -4.46 6.61 2.51
CA LEU A 340 -5.05 5.27 2.56
C LEU A 340 -5.00 4.59 1.19
N LEU A 341 -5.33 5.34 0.12
CA LEU A 341 -5.24 4.87 -1.26
C LEU A 341 -3.78 4.51 -1.64
N HIS A 342 -2.81 5.30 -1.19
CA HIS A 342 -1.39 5.06 -1.47
C HIS A 342 -0.80 3.91 -0.64
N TRP A 343 -1.13 3.82 0.65
CA TRP A 343 -0.52 2.88 1.60
C TRP A 343 -0.92 1.43 1.30
N ASN A 344 -2.22 1.17 1.23
CA ASN A 344 -2.75 -0.20 1.19
C ASN A 344 -2.44 -0.93 -0.14
N ARG A 345 -2.28 -0.18 -1.25
CA ARG A 345 -1.96 -0.78 -2.56
C ARG A 345 -0.52 -1.32 -2.64
N LYS A 346 0.46 -0.62 -2.07
CA LYS A 346 1.89 -0.98 -2.15
C LYS A 346 2.35 -1.87 -1.01
N HIS A 347 1.83 -1.67 0.19
CA HIS A 347 2.45 -2.21 1.39
C HIS A 347 1.76 -3.46 1.94
N ASN A 348 0.83 -4.09 1.21
CA ASN A 348 0.19 -5.34 1.66
C ASN A 348 1.22 -6.39 2.07
N GLN A 349 2.22 -6.59 1.22
CA GLN A 349 3.35 -7.46 1.43
C GLN A 349 4.61 -6.74 0.99
N ALA A 350 5.61 -6.67 1.87
CA ALA A 350 6.85 -5.97 1.60
C ALA A 350 8.07 -6.80 2.00
N CYS A 351 9.10 -6.75 1.17
CA CYS A 351 10.41 -7.34 1.43
C CYS A 351 11.45 -6.23 1.52
N TYR A 352 12.11 -6.12 2.67
CA TYR A 352 13.17 -5.16 2.88
C TYR A 352 14.53 -5.86 2.82
N VAL A 353 15.36 -5.46 1.86
CA VAL A 353 16.64 -6.10 1.56
C VAL A 353 17.80 -5.18 1.95
N PRO A 354 18.64 -5.56 2.94
CA PRO A 354 19.80 -4.75 3.31
C PRO A 354 20.88 -4.82 2.23
N SER A 355 21.61 -3.74 2.02
CA SER A 355 22.79 -3.75 1.15
C SER A 355 23.94 -2.88 1.66
N LEU A 356 25.15 -3.25 1.24
CA LEU A 356 26.36 -2.44 1.34
C LEU A 356 26.57 -1.72 0.01
N SER A 357 27.22 -0.55 0.06
CA SER A 357 27.60 0.20 -1.13
C SER A 357 29.10 0.42 -1.17
N ASN A 358 29.73 0.12 -2.30
CA ASN A 358 31.09 0.52 -2.63
C ASN A 358 31.02 1.63 -3.70
N LYS A 359 31.87 2.64 -3.57
CA LYS A 359 31.97 3.77 -4.51
C LYS A 359 33.39 3.98 -5.02
N ILE A 360 34.33 3.11 -4.64
CA ILE A 360 35.72 3.19 -5.05
C ILE A 360 35.82 2.62 -6.47
N ASN A 361 36.36 3.41 -7.39
CA ASN A 361 36.44 3.15 -8.84
C ASN A 361 35.08 3.07 -9.54
N GLU A 362 34.27 2.08 -9.18
CA GLU A 362 32.94 1.85 -9.71
C GLU A 362 31.93 1.77 -8.57
N ARG A 363 30.71 2.27 -8.83
CA ARG A 363 29.62 2.13 -7.86
C ARG A 363 29.09 0.70 -7.90
N GLN A 364 29.18 0.00 -6.77
CA GLN A 364 28.72 -1.39 -6.64
C GLN A 364 27.88 -1.57 -5.39
N TYR A 365 27.02 -2.58 -5.40
CA TYR A 365 26.17 -2.94 -4.28
C TYR A 365 26.29 -4.42 -3.97
N LYS A 366 26.29 -4.76 -2.67
CA LYS A 366 26.23 -6.14 -2.19
C LYS A 366 25.01 -6.29 -1.32
N TYR A 367 24.16 -7.27 -1.61
CA TYR A 367 22.92 -7.53 -0.86
C TYR A 367 23.18 -8.53 0.27
N GLY A 368 22.44 -8.40 1.38
CA GLY A 368 22.58 -9.28 2.54
C GLY A 368 21.63 -10.47 2.50
N ASN A 369 21.97 -11.55 3.22
CA ASN A 369 21.16 -12.75 3.29
C ASN A 369 20.05 -12.71 4.36
N LYS A 370 19.97 -11.68 5.20
CA LYS A 370 18.88 -11.52 6.17
C LYS A 370 17.91 -10.46 5.65
N VAL A 371 16.74 -10.90 5.21
CA VAL A 371 15.69 -10.02 4.68
C VAL A 371 14.54 -9.90 5.68
N ILE A 372 13.90 -8.73 5.73
CA ILE A 372 12.75 -8.50 6.60
C ILE A 372 11.50 -8.61 5.74
N LEU A 373 10.61 -9.54 6.06
CA LEU A 373 9.30 -9.67 5.43
C LEU A 373 8.23 -9.09 6.35
N GLY A 374 7.23 -8.47 5.75
CA GLY A 374 6.04 -7.98 6.43
C GLY A 374 4.80 -8.26 5.59
N THR A 375 3.75 -8.81 6.20
CA THR A 375 2.47 -9.09 5.54
C THR A 375 1.30 -8.63 6.42
N GLY A 376 0.21 -8.18 5.76
CA GLY A 376 -0.99 -7.69 6.43
C GLY A 376 -0.77 -6.34 7.10
N THR A 377 -0.73 -5.27 6.30
CA THR A 377 -0.62 -3.89 6.81
C THR A 377 -1.99 -3.24 6.97
N ASP A 378 -2.10 -2.25 7.86
CA ASP A 378 -3.24 -1.33 7.92
C ASP A 378 -2.69 0.10 8.06
N PHE A 379 -3.32 1.06 7.39
CA PHE A 379 -2.98 2.48 7.52
C PHE A 379 -3.09 2.99 8.98
N GLN A 380 -3.90 2.36 9.83
CA GLN A 380 -3.92 2.66 11.26
C GLN A 380 -2.61 2.30 11.96
N LEU A 381 -1.91 1.23 11.54
CA LEU A 381 -0.58 0.90 12.06
C LEU A 381 0.42 2.01 11.71
N PHE A 382 0.33 2.54 10.48
CA PHE A 382 1.12 3.71 10.06
C PHE A 382 0.84 4.93 10.96
N LEU A 383 -0.44 5.31 11.15
CA LEU A 383 -0.81 6.46 11.99
C LEU A 383 -0.38 6.28 13.46
N LYS A 384 -0.53 5.07 14.02
CA LYS A 384 -0.07 4.74 15.38
C LYS A 384 1.45 4.94 15.52
N GLN A 385 2.24 4.41 14.58
CA GLN A 385 3.70 4.59 14.61
C GLN A 385 4.11 6.05 14.40
N MET A 386 3.32 6.82 13.65
CA MET A 386 3.54 8.26 13.47
C MET A 386 3.23 9.06 14.73
N ALA A 387 2.13 8.75 15.42
CA ALA A 387 1.73 9.41 16.66
C ALA A 387 2.77 9.26 17.79
N ILE A 388 3.44 8.09 17.87
CA ILE A 388 4.54 7.85 18.82
C ILE A 388 5.91 8.28 18.30
N GLY A 389 5.98 8.90 17.11
CA GLY A 389 7.21 9.49 16.55
C GLY A 389 8.22 8.50 15.93
N ASN A 390 7.82 7.24 15.71
CA ASN A 390 8.63 6.25 14.99
C ASN A 390 8.61 6.50 13.48
N ILE A 391 7.45 6.90 12.96
CA ILE A 391 7.32 7.48 11.61
C ILE A 391 7.37 9.00 11.72
N TYR A 392 8.06 9.62 10.79
CA TYR A 392 8.21 11.07 10.72
C TYR A 392 8.25 11.55 9.28
N TYR A 393 7.97 12.85 9.10
CA TYR A 393 8.10 13.52 7.83
C TYR A 393 9.51 14.09 7.71
N ASP A 394 10.25 13.70 6.67
CA ASP A 394 11.63 14.10 6.41
C ASP A 394 11.76 14.65 4.97
N PRO A 395 11.27 15.87 4.73
CA PRO A 395 11.35 16.51 3.43
C PRO A 395 12.79 16.78 3.01
N GLY A 396 13.01 16.73 1.70
CA GLY A 396 14.22 17.24 1.06
C GLY A 396 13.88 18.13 -0.12
N ILE A 397 12.89 19.02 0.08
CA ILE A 397 12.40 19.93 -0.95
C ILE A 397 13.40 21.07 -1.09
N LYS A 398 13.67 21.49 -2.32
CA LYS A 398 14.56 22.63 -2.57
C LYS A 398 14.20 23.37 -3.83
N MET A 399 14.53 24.65 -3.86
CA MET A 399 14.46 25.53 -5.02
C MET A 399 15.85 26.09 -5.26
N GLU A 400 16.39 25.82 -6.43
CA GLU A 400 17.73 26.23 -6.89
C GLU A 400 17.59 27.26 -8.02
N ASN A 401 18.61 28.06 -8.28
CA ASN A 401 18.65 29.05 -9.36
C ASN A 401 17.62 30.19 -9.18
N LEU A 402 17.45 30.71 -7.94
CA LEU A 402 16.48 31.76 -7.62
C LEU A 402 16.66 33.02 -8.48
N SER A 403 17.92 33.38 -8.76
CA SER A 403 18.29 34.63 -9.43
C SER A 403 18.12 34.61 -10.95
N ILE A 404 17.89 33.43 -11.55
CA ILE A 404 17.76 33.27 -13.00
C ILE A 404 16.41 32.65 -13.36
N LYS A 405 16.24 31.38 -12.99
CA LYS A 405 15.04 30.60 -13.29
C LYS A 405 14.88 29.52 -12.21
N PRO A 406 14.05 29.78 -11.18
CA PRO A 406 13.85 28.87 -10.08
C PRO A 406 13.51 27.45 -10.57
N LYS A 407 14.26 26.46 -10.08
CA LYS A 407 14.02 25.05 -10.36
C LYS A 407 13.77 24.32 -9.06
N VAL A 408 12.56 23.83 -8.92
CA VAL A 408 12.12 23.11 -7.72
C VAL A 408 12.37 21.62 -7.86
N LYS A 409 13.03 21.03 -6.86
CA LYS A 409 13.13 19.58 -6.68
C LYS A 409 12.27 19.17 -5.49
N ARG A 410 11.28 18.32 -5.76
CA ARG A 410 10.33 17.83 -4.77
C ARG A 410 10.82 16.53 -4.16
N ARG A 411 10.60 16.39 -2.85
CA ARG A 411 10.93 15.20 -2.07
C ARG A 411 10.18 15.27 -0.75
N SER A 412 8.93 14.83 -0.77
CA SER A 412 8.09 14.68 0.40
C SER A 412 8.25 13.24 0.88
N GLN A 413 8.86 12.95 2.05
CA GLN A 413 9.14 11.56 2.45
C GLN A 413 8.61 11.26 3.85
N PHE A 414 7.85 10.17 3.97
CA PHE A 414 7.58 9.54 5.26
C PHE A 414 8.58 8.42 5.49
N ARG A 415 9.26 8.47 6.64
CA ARG A 415 10.39 7.58 6.92
C ARG A 415 10.24 6.94 8.29
N ILE A 416 10.85 5.76 8.43
CA ILE A 416 10.90 4.98 9.66
C ILE A 416 12.30 4.39 9.84
N ARG A 417 12.69 4.11 11.08
CA ARG A 417 13.86 3.25 11.34
C ARG A 417 13.50 1.78 11.12
N SER A 418 14.40 1.01 10.52
CA SER A 418 14.22 -0.42 10.21
C SER A 418 13.83 -1.26 11.43
N LEU A 419 14.27 -0.89 12.62
CA LEU A 419 13.87 -1.52 13.89
C LEU A 419 12.34 -1.58 14.09
N TYR A 420 11.61 -0.58 13.60
CA TYR A 420 10.18 -0.44 13.82
C TYR A 420 9.34 -0.94 12.64
N LEU A 421 9.95 -1.49 11.59
CA LEU A 421 9.21 -2.03 10.44
C LEU A 421 8.19 -3.08 10.86
N ARG A 422 8.54 -3.96 11.81
CA ARG A 422 7.65 -5.00 12.33
C ARG A 422 6.32 -4.46 12.86
N ASN A 423 6.29 -3.20 13.30
CA ASN A 423 5.08 -2.59 13.85
C ASN A 423 4.11 -2.07 12.77
N LEU A 424 4.47 -2.20 11.49
CA LEU A 424 3.65 -1.80 10.34
C LEU A 424 2.85 -2.97 9.74
N TYR A 425 3.06 -4.18 10.26
CA TYR A 425 2.52 -5.42 9.72
C TYR A 425 1.97 -6.29 10.85
N ASN A 426 0.90 -7.04 10.55
CA ASN A 426 0.34 -8.03 11.46
C ASN A 426 1.31 -9.20 11.64
N ASN A 427 1.97 -9.61 10.55
CA ASN A 427 3.02 -10.62 10.58
C ASN A 427 4.33 -10.00 10.06
N SER A 428 5.41 -10.20 10.81
CA SER A 428 6.75 -9.80 10.37
C SER A 428 7.78 -10.83 10.80
N GLU A 429 8.68 -11.16 9.88
CA GLU A 429 9.72 -12.15 10.09
C GLU A 429 11.04 -11.69 9.48
N ILE A 430 12.15 -12.18 10.03
CA ILE A 430 13.48 -12.04 9.43
C ILE A 430 13.85 -13.41 8.87
N VAL A 431 13.93 -13.51 7.55
CA VAL A 431 14.29 -14.75 6.85
C VAL A 431 15.77 -14.71 6.51
N THR A 432 16.47 -15.80 6.83
CA THR A 432 17.84 -16.01 6.34
C THR A 432 17.77 -16.77 5.02
N LEU A 433 18.25 -16.15 3.94
CA LEU A 433 18.34 -16.75 2.61
C LEU A 433 19.35 -17.89 2.65
N SER A 434 18.92 -19.07 2.22
CA SER A 434 19.71 -20.29 2.22
C SER A 434 19.32 -21.18 1.04
N GLN A 435 20.18 -22.14 0.69
CA GLN A 435 19.92 -23.08 -0.39
C GLN A 435 18.70 -23.98 -0.14
N THR A 436 18.28 -24.16 1.12
CA THR A 436 17.06 -24.90 1.50
C THR A 436 15.77 -24.10 1.29
N ASN A 437 15.85 -22.81 0.95
CA ASN A 437 14.68 -22.01 0.55
C ASN A 437 14.39 -22.12 -0.97
N VAL A 438 15.09 -23.01 -1.67
CA VAL A 438 15.07 -23.23 -3.13
C VAL A 438 14.40 -24.54 -3.48
#